data_AF-A0A1I7T8K0-F1
#
_entry.id   AF-A0A1I7T8K0-F1
#
_cell.length_a   1.000
_cell.length_b   1.000
_cell.length_c   1.000
_cell.angle_alpha   90.00
_cell.angle_beta   90.00
_cell.angle_gamma   90.00
#
_symmetry.space_group_name_H-M   'P 1'
#
loop_
_entity.id
_entity.type
_entity.pdbx_description
1 polymer ?
#
loop_
_entity_poly.entity_id
_entity_poly.type
_entity_poly.pdbx_seq_one_letter_code
_entity_poly.pdbx_strand_id
1 'polypeptide(L)'
;MNDSQLISDRIFNNPVIVSEILNNLSNDLIDDLDCRLINKTFNSSCLSIIRRNHERIKIEYIGDKFFFYLDCNIKVLTGIGNEFHDCSECFKMLTRCSVFGPIGVTQCLKKRMHRHYSALIVNDVYLDFFACDSRVFNKCTNDITCDKLILQICEEEYDVLPLHRYDGGETRKMTNMCIPREVLELLIRKWKVKRIEIKFMERPFGSHMKNDWISSGKFSRIRFDNPFEKTEKSRMKYTFESVKIDLSDSLFWKIGFDEEKENGYKNLIANVRRMFPTENISIEFSHWRNRWNQSFEKMRENIMGIVFEEEQRNLRVDIQCFPLSTFSPEHSSQFHFRCHQFETSIQDSHEIIHRRRLENNQFIKEKWIGKRYKMVDEGNRCTINFDIYST
;
A
#
# COMPACT_ATOMS: atom_id res chain seq x y z
N MET A 1 -24.78 19.34 -49.79
CA MET A 1 -23.87 18.79 -48.75
C MET A 1 -23.37 17.46 -49.29
N ASN A 2 -22.05 17.27 -49.41
CA ASN A 2 -21.48 16.06 -50.01
C ASN A 2 -21.68 14.87 -49.05
N ASP A 3 -21.98 13.66 -49.53
CA ASP A 3 -22.31 12.50 -48.68
C ASP A 3 -21.18 12.20 -47.66
N SER A 4 -19.92 12.45 -48.04
CA SER A 4 -18.76 12.33 -47.15
C SER A 4 -18.80 13.30 -45.96
N GLN A 5 -19.34 14.50 -46.13
CA GLN A 5 -19.50 15.49 -45.05
C GLN A 5 -20.54 15.00 -44.05
N LEU A 6 -21.63 14.42 -44.55
CA LEU A 6 -22.76 13.91 -43.78
C LEU A 6 -22.36 12.70 -42.93
N ILE A 7 -21.51 11.83 -43.48
CA ILE A 7 -20.91 10.70 -42.77
C ILE A 7 -19.90 11.19 -41.72
N SER A 8 -19.05 12.15 -42.07
CA SER A 8 -18.07 12.74 -41.14
C SER A 8 -18.76 13.38 -39.93
N ASP A 9 -19.84 14.15 -40.16
CA ASP A 9 -20.61 14.78 -39.09
C ASP A 9 -21.28 13.76 -38.17
N ARG A 10 -21.76 12.63 -38.71
CA ARG A 10 -22.35 11.55 -37.90
C ARG A 10 -21.31 10.85 -37.03
N ILE A 11 -20.09 10.65 -37.55
CA ILE A 11 -19.00 10.00 -36.83
C ILE A 11 -18.47 10.93 -35.72
N PHE A 12 -18.12 12.17 -36.07
CA PHE A 12 -17.47 13.10 -35.14
C PHE A 12 -18.41 13.77 -34.14
N ASN A 13 -19.73 13.56 -34.25
CA ASN A 13 -20.70 13.94 -33.23
C ASN A 13 -21.23 12.76 -32.41
N ASN A 14 -20.78 11.52 -32.65
CA ASN A 14 -21.14 10.37 -31.83
C ASN A 14 -20.18 10.25 -30.63
N PRO A 15 -20.67 10.43 -29.38
CA PRO A 15 -19.80 10.43 -28.20
C PRO A 15 -19.05 9.10 -27.98
N VAL A 16 -19.68 7.97 -28.34
CA VAL A 16 -19.09 6.63 -28.17
C VAL A 16 -17.92 6.45 -29.13
N ILE A 17 -18.13 6.79 -30.41
CA ILE A 17 -17.09 6.66 -31.45
C ILE A 17 -15.94 7.63 -31.17
N VAL A 18 -16.24 8.88 -30.83
CA VAL A 18 -15.22 9.88 -30.49
C VAL A 18 -14.42 9.44 -29.26
N SER A 19 -15.05 8.88 -28.24
CA SER A 19 -14.32 8.36 -27.07
C SER A 19 -13.37 7.23 -27.45
N GLU A 20 -13.77 6.33 -28.37
CA GLU A 20 -12.92 5.23 -28.81
C GLU A 20 -11.74 5.73 -29.65
N ILE A 21 -11.96 6.69 -30.55
CA ILE A 21 -10.89 7.36 -31.30
C ILE A 21 -9.88 7.98 -30.34
N LEU A 22 -10.35 8.78 -29.38
CA LEU A 22 -9.49 9.47 -28.42
C LEU A 22 -8.71 8.52 -27.50
N ASN A 23 -9.28 7.37 -27.12
CA ASN A 23 -8.58 6.34 -26.34
C ASN A 23 -7.43 5.67 -27.12
N ASN A 24 -7.46 5.72 -28.46
CA ASN A 24 -6.47 5.10 -29.34
C ASN A 24 -5.43 6.08 -29.90
N LEU A 25 -5.58 7.39 -29.71
CA LEU A 25 -4.64 8.40 -30.21
C LEU A 25 -3.34 8.46 -29.40
N SER A 26 -3.43 8.43 -28.07
CA SER A 26 -2.26 8.42 -27.20
C SER A 26 -2.58 7.91 -25.79
N ASN A 27 -1.53 7.54 -25.06
CA ASN A 27 -1.64 7.08 -23.67
C ASN A 27 -2.04 8.21 -22.70
N ASP A 28 -1.79 9.48 -23.07
CA ASP A 28 -2.21 10.67 -22.32
C ASP A 28 -2.62 11.80 -23.27
N LEU A 29 -3.92 12.13 -23.26
CA LEU A 29 -4.53 13.19 -24.06
C LEU A 29 -4.05 14.61 -23.72
N ILE A 30 -3.18 14.77 -22.72
CA ILE A 30 -2.48 16.03 -22.46
C ILE A 30 -1.60 16.44 -23.65
N ASP A 31 -0.99 15.47 -24.34
CA ASP A 31 -0.12 15.75 -25.48
C ASP A 31 -0.91 16.12 -26.76
N ASP A 32 -2.21 15.78 -26.80
CA ASP A 32 -3.10 15.97 -27.96
C ASP A 32 -4.29 16.90 -27.66
N LEU A 33 -4.09 17.91 -26.80
CA LEU A 33 -5.16 18.84 -26.39
C LEU A 33 -5.80 19.60 -27.56
N ASP A 34 -5.11 19.73 -28.69
CA ASP A 34 -5.64 20.34 -29.91
C ASP A 34 -6.85 19.59 -30.47
N CYS A 35 -7.00 18.30 -30.16
CA CYS A 35 -8.20 17.54 -30.50
C CYS A 35 -9.47 18.16 -29.91
N ARG A 36 -9.36 18.91 -28.81
CA ARG A 36 -10.49 19.63 -28.18
C ARG A 36 -11.08 20.71 -29.10
N LEU A 37 -10.31 21.20 -30.05
CA LEU A 37 -10.72 22.28 -30.95
C LEU A 37 -11.51 21.77 -32.16
N ILE A 38 -11.59 20.45 -32.37
CA ILE A 38 -12.28 19.83 -33.51
C ILE A 38 -13.78 20.14 -33.48
N ASN A 39 -14.47 19.81 -32.38
CA ASN A 39 -15.86 20.19 -32.14
C ASN A 39 -16.27 20.02 -30.66
N LYS A 40 -17.53 20.36 -30.33
CA LYS A 40 -18.07 20.26 -28.96
C LYS A 40 -18.04 18.84 -28.38
N THR A 41 -18.27 17.83 -29.21
CA THR A 41 -18.25 16.41 -28.81
C THR A 41 -16.84 15.98 -28.47
N PHE A 42 -15.85 16.32 -29.30
CA PHE A 42 -14.43 16.12 -29.02
C PHE A 42 -14.00 16.83 -27.74
N ASN A 43 -14.30 18.12 -27.57
CA ASN A 43 -13.98 18.83 -26.33
C ASN A 43 -14.58 18.14 -25.10
N SER A 44 -15.85 17.72 -25.17
CA SER A 44 -16.53 17.07 -24.05
C SER A 44 -15.94 15.68 -23.74
N SER A 45 -15.62 14.89 -24.77
CA SER A 45 -14.99 13.58 -24.62
C SER A 45 -13.54 13.67 -24.16
N CYS A 46 -12.74 14.59 -24.71
CA CYS A 46 -11.38 14.90 -24.22
C CYS A 46 -11.42 15.31 -22.76
N LEU A 47 -12.31 16.23 -22.35
CA LEU A 47 -12.45 16.64 -20.96
C LEU A 47 -12.91 15.50 -20.05
N SER A 48 -13.80 14.63 -20.53
CA SER A 48 -14.24 13.42 -19.81
C SER A 48 -13.08 12.45 -19.59
N ILE A 49 -12.27 12.18 -20.63
CA ILE A 49 -11.11 11.29 -20.55
C ILE A 49 -10.01 11.90 -19.70
N ILE A 50 -9.69 13.20 -19.85
CA ILE A 50 -8.74 13.91 -19.00
C ILE A 50 -9.19 13.86 -17.55
N ARG A 51 -10.46 14.16 -17.25
CA ARG A 51 -11.00 14.05 -15.88
C ARG A 51 -10.87 12.62 -15.36
N ARG A 52 -11.26 11.61 -16.16
CA ARG A 52 -11.14 10.19 -15.79
C ARG A 52 -9.70 9.78 -15.52
N ASN A 53 -8.76 10.23 -16.34
CA ASN A 53 -7.36 9.83 -16.29
C ASN A 53 -6.58 10.59 -15.20
N HIS A 54 -6.95 11.85 -14.94
CA HIS A 54 -6.30 12.77 -13.99
C HIS A 54 -7.13 13.01 -12.71
N GLU A 55 -8.07 12.12 -12.40
CA GLU A 55 -8.86 12.10 -11.15
C GLU A 55 -8.03 11.75 -9.89
N ARG A 56 -6.78 11.33 -10.10
CA ARG A 56 -5.83 10.87 -9.08
C ARG A 56 -4.54 11.68 -9.19
N ILE A 57 -4.16 12.34 -8.10
CA ILE A 57 -2.86 13.00 -8.00
C ILE A 57 -2.07 12.26 -6.92
N LYS A 58 -1.02 11.55 -7.35
CA LYS A 58 -0.01 10.97 -6.48
C LYS A 58 1.24 11.82 -6.64
N ILE A 59 1.65 12.51 -5.58
CA ILE A 59 2.90 13.27 -5.57
C ILE A 59 3.95 12.36 -4.94
N GLU A 60 4.97 12.02 -5.72
CA GLU A 60 6.14 11.26 -5.29
C GLU A 60 7.34 12.22 -5.30
N TYR A 61 8.06 12.31 -4.17
CA TYR A 61 9.07 13.34 -3.97
C TYR A 61 10.39 12.99 -4.66
N ILE A 62 10.86 13.86 -5.56
CA ILE A 62 12.22 13.88 -6.09
C ILE A 62 12.72 15.34 -6.05
N GLY A 63 13.45 15.71 -4.99
CA GLY A 63 14.14 17.01 -4.87
C GLY A 63 13.34 18.18 -4.29
N ASP A 64 14.05 19.29 -4.02
CA ASP A 64 13.61 20.38 -3.14
C ASP A 64 12.91 21.54 -3.87
N LYS A 65 11.56 21.51 -3.81
CA LYS A 65 10.54 22.59 -3.95
C LYS A 65 9.49 22.30 -5.02
N PHE A 66 8.22 22.35 -4.61
CA PHE A 66 7.06 22.34 -5.51
C PHE A 66 6.07 23.46 -5.18
N PHE A 67 5.51 24.07 -6.23
CA PHE A 67 4.30 24.89 -6.16
C PHE A 67 3.24 24.23 -7.04
N PHE A 68 2.09 23.88 -6.45
CA PHE A 68 0.98 23.30 -7.20
C PHE A 68 -0.21 24.27 -7.25
N TYR A 69 -0.66 24.61 -8.46
CA TYR A 69 -1.99 25.14 -8.70
C TYR A 69 -2.89 23.98 -9.10
N LEU A 70 -3.79 23.56 -8.21
CA LEU A 70 -4.68 22.42 -8.43
C LEU A 70 -6.13 22.90 -8.49
N ASP A 71 -6.68 22.97 -9.71
CA ASP A 71 -8.10 23.22 -9.95
C ASP A 71 -8.76 21.97 -10.56
N CYS A 72 -9.07 20.97 -9.73
CA CYS A 72 -9.67 19.72 -10.22
C CYS A 72 -10.39 18.87 -9.16
N ASN A 73 -11.31 18.02 -9.63
CA ASN A 73 -12.11 17.03 -8.88
C ASN A 73 -11.25 15.86 -8.36
N ILE A 74 -10.28 16.17 -7.51
CA ILE A 74 -9.33 15.18 -7.00
C ILE A 74 -10.03 14.24 -6.01
N LYS A 75 -10.05 12.94 -6.31
CA LYS A 75 -10.61 11.90 -5.43
C LYS A 75 -9.55 11.23 -4.54
N VAL A 76 -8.29 11.29 -4.96
CA VAL A 76 -7.14 10.67 -4.28
C VAL A 76 -6.04 11.72 -4.19
N LEU A 77 -5.67 12.07 -2.96
CA LEU A 77 -4.61 13.05 -2.67
C LEU A 77 -3.63 12.43 -1.67
N THR A 78 -2.47 12.00 -2.18
CA THR A 78 -1.47 11.27 -1.39
C THR A 78 -0.07 11.86 -1.57
N GLY A 79 0.74 11.85 -0.52
CA GLY A 79 2.16 12.24 -0.57
C GLY A 79 2.45 13.71 -0.23
N ILE A 80 1.45 14.49 0.17
CA ILE A 80 1.58 15.93 0.48
C ILE A 80 1.83 16.18 1.97
N GLY A 81 2.75 15.43 2.60
CA GLY A 81 2.89 15.39 4.06
C GLY A 81 2.91 16.75 4.78
N ASN A 82 4.08 17.36 4.93
CA ASN A 82 4.24 18.66 5.60
C ASN A 82 4.06 19.85 4.67
N GLU A 83 3.99 19.62 3.35
CA GLU A 83 3.87 20.67 2.34
C GLU A 83 2.42 21.13 2.12
N PHE A 84 1.49 20.58 2.89
CA PHE A 84 0.10 20.98 2.83
C PHE A 84 -0.11 22.31 3.55
N HIS A 85 -0.21 23.39 2.78
CA HIS A 85 -0.48 24.72 3.33
C HIS A 85 -1.91 24.84 3.84
N ASP A 86 -2.08 25.45 5.02
CA ASP A 86 -3.38 25.70 5.67
C ASP A 86 -4.21 26.79 4.97
N CYS A 87 -4.38 26.73 3.64
CA CYS A 87 -5.15 27.68 2.86
C CYS A 87 -6.57 27.17 2.55
N SER A 88 -7.48 28.09 2.19
CA SER A 88 -8.89 27.76 1.91
C SER A 88 -9.08 26.75 0.78
N GLU A 89 -8.23 26.80 -0.25
CA GLU A 89 -8.28 25.88 -1.39
C GLU A 89 -7.86 24.47 -0.98
N CYS A 90 -6.78 24.34 -0.21
CA CYS A 90 -6.36 23.10 0.41
C CYS A 90 -7.50 22.47 1.24
N PHE A 91 -8.23 23.24 2.05
CA PHE A 91 -9.40 22.71 2.76
C PHE A 91 -10.52 22.24 1.81
N LYS A 92 -10.83 22.97 0.74
CA LYS A 92 -11.81 22.53 -0.27
C LYS A 92 -11.37 21.21 -0.91
N MET A 93 -10.08 21.04 -1.20
CA MET A 93 -9.54 19.79 -1.72
C MET A 93 -9.72 18.65 -0.73
N LEU A 94 -9.38 18.87 0.55
CA LEU A 94 -9.62 17.87 1.60
C LEU A 94 -11.05 17.41 1.48
N THR A 95 -12.03 18.32 1.53
CA THR A 95 -13.49 18.02 1.53
C THR A 95 -14.01 17.19 0.35
N ARG A 96 -13.25 17.07 -0.74
CA ARG A 96 -13.63 16.30 -1.94
C ARG A 96 -12.93 14.96 -2.06
N CYS A 97 -11.76 14.79 -1.43
CA CYS A 97 -10.96 13.58 -1.54
C CYS A 97 -11.58 12.39 -0.79
N SER A 98 -11.73 11.26 -1.47
CA SER A 98 -12.12 9.98 -0.84
C SER A 98 -10.93 9.28 -0.18
N VAL A 99 -9.73 9.43 -0.74
CA VAL A 99 -8.46 8.92 -0.19
C VAL A 99 -7.55 10.09 0.12
N PHE A 100 -7.00 10.13 1.34
CA PHE A 100 -6.17 11.24 1.78
C PHE A 100 -5.02 10.83 2.69
N GLY A 101 -3.84 11.45 2.49
CA GLY A 101 -2.80 11.55 3.50
C GLY A 101 -1.37 11.65 2.94
N PRO A 102 -0.32 11.51 3.76
CA PRO A 102 -0.41 11.21 5.19
C PRO A 102 -1.06 12.37 5.97
N ILE A 103 -1.95 12.04 6.92
CA ILE A 103 -2.66 13.05 7.74
C ILE A 103 -1.64 13.73 8.64
N GLY A 104 -1.45 15.03 8.43
CA GLY A 104 -0.68 15.87 9.35
C GLY A 104 -1.50 16.48 10.48
N VAL A 105 -0.76 17.15 11.36
CA VAL A 105 -1.29 17.78 12.59
C VAL A 105 -2.15 19.00 12.27
N THR A 106 -1.79 19.80 11.27
CA THR A 106 -2.50 21.05 10.97
C THR A 106 -3.89 20.81 10.38
N GLN A 107 -4.04 19.74 9.59
CA GLN A 107 -5.29 19.34 8.95
C GLN A 107 -6.34 18.87 9.99
N CYS A 108 -5.89 18.25 11.08
CA CYS A 108 -6.75 17.87 12.20
C CYS A 108 -7.31 19.05 13.01
N LEU A 109 -6.55 20.14 13.12
CA LEU A 109 -6.74 21.12 14.19
C LEU A 109 -7.72 22.25 13.84
N LYS A 110 -8.06 22.44 12.56
CA LYS A 110 -8.64 23.72 12.10
C LYS A 110 -10.12 23.76 11.76
N LYS A 111 -10.89 22.66 11.84
CA LYS A 111 -12.37 22.69 11.80
C LYS A 111 -12.97 21.33 12.16
N ARG A 112 -14.10 21.34 12.88
CA ARG A 112 -14.93 20.14 13.04
C ARG A 112 -15.43 19.70 11.67
N MET A 113 -14.82 18.67 11.11
CA MET A 113 -15.17 18.15 9.80
C MET A 113 -15.64 16.71 10.00
N HIS A 114 -16.92 16.53 10.31
CA HIS A 114 -17.52 15.19 10.33
C HIS A 114 -17.40 14.57 8.95
N ARG A 115 -16.51 13.59 8.81
CA ARG A 115 -16.18 13.07 7.49
C ARG A 115 -15.80 11.61 7.50
N HIS A 116 -16.17 10.98 6.40
CA HIS A 116 -15.83 9.61 6.08
C HIS A 116 -14.89 9.58 4.86
N TYR A 117 -13.84 8.78 4.95
CA TYR A 117 -12.88 8.54 3.88
C TYR A 117 -12.86 7.05 3.51
N SER A 118 -12.71 6.73 2.23
CA SER A 118 -12.52 5.34 1.81
C SER A 118 -11.15 4.81 2.27
N ALA A 119 -10.12 5.65 2.27
CA ALA A 119 -8.83 5.34 2.86
C ALA A 119 -8.13 6.58 3.45
N LEU A 120 -7.51 6.42 4.60
CA LEU A 120 -6.66 7.44 5.23
C LEU A 120 -5.24 6.91 5.40
N ILE A 121 -4.26 7.75 5.10
CA ILE A 121 -2.85 7.42 5.27
C ILE A 121 -2.32 8.09 6.54
N VAL A 122 -1.61 7.34 7.38
CA VAL A 122 -0.90 7.83 8.56
C VAL A 122 0.49 7.22 8.54
N ASN A 123 1.52 8.02 8.77
CA ASN A 123 2.88 7.52 8.93
C ASN A 123 3.26 7.37 10.40
N ASP A 124 4.28 6.57 10.67
CA ASP A 124 4.87 6.36 11.99
C ASP A 124 5.36 7.66 12.67
N VAL A 125 5.88 8.64 11.92
CA VAL A 125 6.26 9.97 12.43
C VAL A 125 5.07 10.68 13.08
N TYR A 126 3.88 10.61 12.50
CA TYR A 126 2.68 11.20 13.10
C TYR A 126 2.17 10.43 14.31
N LEU A 127 2.36 9.11 14.35
CA LEU A 127 2.08 8.31 15.55
C LEU A 127 3.00 8.69 16.72
N ASP A 128 4.28 8.93 16.44
CA ASP A 128 5.25 9.48 17.41
C ASP A 128 4.82 10.85 17.92
N PHE A 129 4.39 11.73 17.01
CA PHE A 129 3.87 13.04 17.37
C PHE A 129 2.64 12.95 18.29
N PHE A 130 1.67 12.09 17.95
CA PHE A 130 0.47 11.89 18.75
C PHE A 130 0.74 11.29 20.13
N ALA A 131 1.75 10.43 20.24
CA ALA A 131 2.21 9.92 21.53
C ALA A 131 2.79 11.04 22.42
N CYS A 132 3.50 11.99 21.81
CA CYS A 132 4.10 13.12 22.52
C CYS A 132 3.07 14.22 22.89
N ASP A 133 2.07 14.50 22.05
CA ASP A 133 1.02 15.51 22.33
C ASP A 133 -0.41 14.94 22.30
N SER A 134 -0.86 14.47 23.47
CA SER A 134 -2.21 13.94 23.67
C SER A 134 -3.35 14.95 23.44
N ARG A 135 -3.09 16.27 23.50
CA ARG A 135 -4.12 17.29 23.26
C ARG A 135 -4.46 17.40 21.78
N VAL A 136 -3.44 17.33 20.92
CA VAL A 136 -3.62 17.29 19.46
C VAL A 136 -4.35 16.02 19.06
N PHE A 137 -3.94 14.89 19.62
CA PHE A 137 -4.55 13.59 19.35
C PHE A 137 -6.07 13.57 19.63
N ASN A 138 -6.51 14.11 20.77
CA ASN A 138 -7.94 14.14 21.10
C ASN A 138 -8.78 15.02 20.17
N LYS A 139 -8.19 16.09 19.61
CA LYS A 139 -8.86 16.96 18.63
C LYS A 139 -8.92 16.31 17.24
N CYS A 140 -7.86 15.64 16.81
CA CYS A 140 -7.77 14.95 15.51
C CYS A 140 -8.83 13.86 15.28
N THR A 141 -9.34 13.24 16.35
CA THR A 141 -9.86 11.88 16.24
C THR A 141 -11.37 11.75 16.36
N ASN A 142 -12.10 12.80 16.74
CA ASN A 142 -13.53 12.69 17.03
C ASN A 142 -14.43 12.89 15.80
N ASP A 143 -13.93 13.56 14.74
CA ASP A 143 -14.76 13.94 13.60
C ASP A 143 -14.45 13.15 12.32
N ILE A 144 -13.50 12.23 12.36
CA ILE A 144 -13.02 11.50 11.19
C ILE A 144 -13.35 10.01 11.31
N THR A 145 -13.77 9.39 10.21
CA THR A 145 -13.91 7.95 10.06
C THR A 145 -13.31 7.49 8.74
N CYS A 146 -12.89 6.23 8.65
CA CYS A 146 -12.49 5.63 7.38
C CYS A 146 -12.73 4.13 7.32
N ASP A 147 -12.94 3.61 6.10
CA ASP A 147 -13.04 2.16 5.89
C ASP A 147 -11.67 1.47 5.98
N LYS A 148 -10.64 2.13 5.43
CA LYS A 148 -9.27 1.63 5.35
C LYS A 148 -8.28 2.60 5.98
N LEU A 149 -7.37 2.08 6.81
CA LEU A 149 -6.20 2.80 7.29
C LEU A 149 -4.95 2.27 6.61
N ILE A 150 -4.20 3.15 5.97
CA ILE A 150 -2.89 2.86 5.38
C ILE A 150 -1.84 3.39 6.36
N LEU A 151 -1.18 2.48 7.05
CA LEU A 151 -0.09 2.73 7.97
C LEU A 151 1.24 2.70 7.20
N GLN A 152 1.84 3.85 6.99
CA GLN A 152 3.17 3.97 6.40
C GLN A 152 4.24 3.80 7.48
N ILE A 153 5.08 2.78 7.33
CA ILE A 153 6.19 2.48 8.22
C ILE A 153 7.47 2.80 7.47
N CYS A 154 8.24 3.74 8.01
CA CYS A 154 9.53 4.12 7.45
C CYS A 154 10.60 3.09 7.84
N GLU A 155 11.32 2.65 6.81
CA GLU A 155 12.50 1.81 6.90
C GLU A 155 13.75 2.68 6.70
N GLU A 156 14.82 2.37 7.43
CA GLU A 156 16.06 3.15 7.40
C GLU A 156 17.27 2.21 7.48
N GLU A 157 18.18 2.33 6.52
CA GLU A 157 19.46 1.63 6.52
C GLU A 157 20.45 2.40 7.40
N TYR A 158 20.58 2.01 8.67
CA TYR A 158 21.57 2.59 9.56
C TYR A 158 22.97 2.05 9.21
N ASP A 159 23.76 2.84 8.48
CA ASP A 159 25.19 2.58 8.26
C ASP A 159 26.07 2.97 9.48
N VAL A 160 25.48 3.55 10.52
CA VAL A 160 26.24 4.16 11.62
C VAL A 160 25.84 3.57 12.96
N LEU A 161 26.66 2.60 13.39
CA LEU A 161 26.74 1.98 14.72
C LEU A 161 25.45 1.28 15.20
N PRO A 162 25.56 0.07 15.77
CA PRO A 162 24.42 -0.50 16.50
C PRO A 162 24.08 0.52 17.58
N LEU A 163 22.93 1.16 17.45
CA LEU A 163 22.35 1.92 18.54
C LEU A 163 22.20 0.93 19.69
N HIS A 164 23.19 0.90 20.59
CA HIS A 164 23.07 0.27 21.88
C HIS A 164 21.88 0.95 22.56
N ARG A 165 20.71 0.35 22.44
CA ARG A 165 19.51 0.83 23.13
C ARG A 165 18.95 -0.33 23.93
N TYR A 166 19.08 -0.17 25.25
CA TYR A 166 18.10 -0.38 26.33
C TYR A 166 16.89 -1.32 26.13
N ASP A 167 16.99 -2.37 25.32
CA ASP A 167 15.97 -3.41 25.18
C ASP A 167 16.37 -4.76 25.79
N GLY A 168 17.55 -4.83 26.42
CA GLY A 168 17.94 -6.00 27.18
C GLY A 168 18.09 -7.27 26.34
N GLY A 169 18.46 -7.16 25.07
CA GLY A 169 19.05 -8.26 24.32
C GLY A 169 18.38 -8.50 22.98
N GLU A 170 18.91 -7.86 21.94
CA GLU A 170 19.63 -8.50 20.85
C GLU A 170 20.18 -7.43 19.88
N THR A 171 21.44 -7.56 19.47
CA THR A 171 22.07 -6.72 18.44
C THR A 171 21.51 -7.08 17.06
N ARG A 172 20.30 -6.64 16.73
CA ARG A 172 19.73 -6.80 15.38
C ARG A 172 19.78 -5.46 14.64
N LYS A 173 20.11 -5.48 13.34
CA LYS A 173 19.87 -4.35 12.44
C LYS A 173 18.36 -4.08 12.46
N MET A 174 17.98 -2.88 12.91
CA MET A 174 16.57 -2.50 12.99
C MET A 174 16.06 -2.18 11.58
N THR A 175 14.97 -2.83 11.17
CA THR A 175 14.37 -2.55 9.86
C THR A 175 13.40 -1.37 9.90
N ASN A 176 12.79 -1.10 11.06
CA ASN A 176 11.80 -0.04 11.25
C ASN A 176 11.74 0.48 12.71
N MET A 177 11.05 1.62 12.88
CA MET A 177 10.88 2.28 14.17
C MET A 177 9.71 1.70 14.99
N CYS A 178 9.75 1.88 16.31
CA CYS A 178 8.68 1.43 17.20
C CYS A 178 7.41 2.28 17.03
N ILE A 179 6.25 1.62 17.06
CA ILE A 179 4.94 2.26 17.01
C ILE A 179 4.30 2.23 18.41
N PRO A 180 3.70 3.35 18.89
CA PRO A 180 2.98 3.39 20.16
C PRO A 180 1.61 2.68 20.02
N ARG A 181 1.50 1.48 20.59
CA ARG A 181 0.33 0.59 20.44
C ARG A 181 -0.98 1.31 20.73
N GLU A 182 -1.10 1.89 21.92
CA GLU A 182 -2.37 2.41 22.42
C GLU A 182 -2.83 3.62 21.62
N VAL A 183 -1.90 4.41 21.05
CA VAL A 183 -2.23 5.51 20.14
C VAL A 183 -2.84 4.96 18.86
N LEU A 184 -2.21 3.94 18.25
CA LEU A 184 -2.71 3.31 17.03
C LEU A 184 -4.07 2.62 17.27
N GLU A 185 -4.22 1.84 18.35
CA GLU A 185 -5.50 1.19 18.67
C GLU A 185 -6.62 2.22 18.89
N LEU A 186 -6.29 3.36 19.49
CA LEU A 186 -7.24 4.44 19.71
C LEU A 186 -7.65 5.14 18.42
N LEU A 187 -6.74 5.32 17.45
CA LEU A 187 -7.08 5.79 16.10
C LEU A 187 -8.03 4.82 15.41
N ILE A 188 -7.68 3.54 15.38
CA ILE A 188 -8.47 2.50 14.71
C ILE A 188 -9.88 2.48 15.29
N ARG A 189 -10.02 2.52 16.61
CA ARG A 189 -11.31 2.54 17.29
C ARG A 189 -12.13 3.79 16.97
N LYS A 190 -11.53 4.97 17.05
CA LYS A 190 -12.25 6.23 16.82
C LYS A 190 -12.64 6.41 15.35
N TRP A 191 -11.79 6.00 14.43
CA TRP A 191 -12.04 6.10 13.00
C TRP A 191 -12.87 4.94 12.43
N LYS A 192 -13.22 3.94 13.25
CA LYS A 192 -14.04 2.77 12.88
C LYS A 192 -13.46 1.98 11.71
N VAL A 193 -12.15 1.80 11.73
CA VAL A 193 -11.40 1.15 10.65
C VAL A 193 -11.76 -0.33 10.54
N LYS A 194 -12.00 -0.79 9.31
CA LYS A 194 -12.33 -2.20 9.01
C LYS A 194 -11.22 -2.94 8.28
N ARG A 195 -10.40 -2.22 7.51
CA ARG A 195 -9.29 -2.76 6.70
C ARG A 195 -8.00 -2.01 7.02
N ILE A 196 -6.90 -2.75 7.10
CA ILE A 196 -5.56 -2.18 7.32
C ILE A 196 -4.70 -2.43 6.09
N GLU A 197 -3.90 -1.45 5.70
CA GLU A 197 -2.73 -1.67 4.83
C GLU A 197 -1.49 -1.20 5.58
N ILE A 198 -0.50 -2.05 5.70
CA ILE A 198 0.81 -1.72 6.27
C ILE A 198 1.74 -1.54 5.08
N LYS A 199 2.15 -0.30 4.81
CA LYS A 199 3.03 0.03 3.70
C LYS A 199 4.42 0.33 4.23
N PHE A 200 5.36 -0.54 3.89
CA PHE A 200 6.77 -0.35 4.21
C PHE A 200 7.42 0.49 3.12
N MET A 201 8.16 1.52 3.51
CA MET A 201 8.77 2.45 2.57
C MET A 201 10.06 3.03 3.13
N GLU A 202 10.99 3.34 2.24
CA GLU A 202 12.20 4.07 2.56
C GLU A 202 11.90 5.43 3.22
N ARG A 203 12.63 5.75 4.29
CA ARG A 203 12.47 7.02 5.00
C ARG A 203 12.82 8.20 4.07
N PRO A 204 11.90 9.17 3.88
CA PRO A 204 12.25 10.40 3.19
C PRO A 204 13.25 11.23 4.01
N PHE A 205 14.27 11.77 3.34
CA PHE A 205 15.29 12.64 3.93
C PHE A 205 14.65 13.76 4.77
N GLY A 206 15.17 13.98 5.99
CA GLY A 206 14.74 15.07 6.89
C GLY A 206 13.57 14.76 7.83
N SER A 207 13.02 13.54 7.82
CA SER A 207 12.00 13.13 8.79
C SER A 207 12.63 12.75 10.15
N HIS A 208 12.57 13.66 11.12
CA HIS A 208 13.07 13.41 12.48
C HIS A 208 11.94 12.94 13.40
N MET A 209 12.05 11.72 13.94
CA MET A 209 11.22 11.25 15.05
C MET A 209 11.83 11.68 16.38
N LYS A 210 10.99 12.18 17.28
CA LYS A 210 11.44 12.59 18.62
C LYS A 210 11.68 11.36 19.50
N ASN A 211 10.77 10.38 19.43
CA ASN A 211 10.82 9.16 20.23
C ASN A 211 10.82 9.40 21.75
N ASP A 212 10.45 10.61 22.19
CA ASP A 212 10.46 11.00 23.62
C ASP A 212 9.53 10.09 24.45
N TRP A 213 8.48 9.55 23.83
CA TRP A 213 7.56 8.64 24.51
C TRP A 213 8.17 7.26 24.79
N ILE A 214 9.22 6.85 24.07
CA ILE A 214 9.85 5.53 24.25
C ILE A 214 10.46 5.41 25.65
N SER A 215 11.16 6.45 26.12
CA SER A 215 11.77 6.49 27.46
C SER A 215 10.73 6.65 28.57
N SER A 216 9.58 7.25 28.27
CA SER A 216 8.53 7.49 29.26
C SER A 216 7.83 6.21 29.76
N GLY A 217 7.93 5.09 29.02
CA GLY A 217 7.23 3.85 29.34
C GLY A 217 5.69 3.94 29.26
N LYS A 218 5.16 5.05 28.76
CA LYS A 218 3.72 5.35 28.73
C LYS A 218 2.91 4.45 27.79
N PHE A 219 3.55 3.97 26.72
CA PHE A 219 2.91 3.19 25.66
C PHE A 219 3.67 1.91 25.40
N SER A 220 2.94 0.85 25.07
CA SER A 220 3.53 -0.41 24.63
C SER A 220 4.16 -0.23 23.25
N ARG A 221 5.36 -0.79 23.07
CA ARG A 221 6.12 -0.67 21.83
C ARG A 221 5.75 -1.81 20.88
N ILE A 222 5.44 -1.50 19.63
CA ILE A 222 5.23 -2.50 18.57
C ILE A 222 6.31 -2.35 17.52
N ARG A 223 6.85 -3.49 17.09
CA ARG A 223 7.49 -3.66 15.79
C ARG A 223 7.02 -4.95 15.16
N PHE A 224 7.05 -5.00 13.84
CA PHE A 224 6.65 -6.19 13.09
C PHE A 224 7.78 -7.21 12.91
N ASP A 225 9.02 -6.85 13.23
CA ASP A 225 10.21 -7.70 13.23
C ASP A 225 10.55 -8.30 14.61
N ASN A 226 9.85 -7.89 15.67
CA ASN A 226 10.02 -8.43 17.02
C ASN A 226 9.79 -9.94 17.06
N PRO A 227 10.51 -10.70 17.92
CA PRO A 227 10.12 -12.07 18.26
C PRO A 227 8.64 -12.10 18.63
N PHE A 228 7.87 -12.92 17.93
CA PHE A 228 6.42 -12.85 18.05
C PHE A 228 6.00 -13.11 19.51
N GLU A 229 6.65 -14.02 20.23
CA GLU A 229 6.42 -14.37 21.65
C GLU A 229 6.43 -13.17 22.59
N LYS A 230 7.22 -12.13 22.28
CA LYS A 230 7.30 -10.89 23.05
C LYS A 230 6.22 -9.87 22.64
N THR A 231 5.54 -10.10 21.53
CA THR A 231 4.44 -9.27 21.02
C THR A 231 3.11 -9.73 21.62
N GLU A 232 2.51 -8.90 22.48
CA GLU A 232 1.17 -9.16 23.03
C GLU A 232 0.09 -9.18 21.94
N LYS A 233 -0.92 -10.04 22.09
CA LYS A 233 -2.14 -9.99 21.28
C LYS A 233 -2.91 -8.70 21.54
N SER A 234 -3.48 -8.12 20.50
CA SER A 234 -4.31 -6.93 20.60
C SER A 234 -5.51 -7.20 21.49
N ARG A 235 -5.89 -6.18 22.26
CA ARG A 235 -7.05 -6.22 23.16
C ARG A 235 -8.36 -5.84 22.43
N MET A 236 -8.28 -5.57 21.13
CA MET A 236 -9.46 -5.30 20.30
C MET A 236 -10.40 -6.51 20.28
N LYS A 237 -11.70 -6.25 20.41
CA LYS A 237 -12.75 -7.29 20.47
C LYS A 237 -13.37 -7.62 19.11
N TYR A 238 -12.80 -7.11 18.03
CA TYR A 238 -13.30 -7.33 16.67
C TYR A 238 -12.16 -7.78 15.76
N THR A 239 -12.54 -8.47 14.69
CA THR A 239 -11.64 -8.91 13.62
C THR A 239 -11.72 -7.92 12.46
N PHE A 240 -10.59 -7.65 11.83
CA PHE A 240 -10.52 -6.87 10.60
C PHE A 240 -11.02 -7.70 9.41
N GLU A 241 -11.63 -7.03 8.43
CA GLU A 241 -12.09 -7.68 7.20
C GLU A 241 -10.89 -8.22 6.39
N SER A 242 -9.82 -7.43 6.33
CA SER A 242 -8.55 -7.81 5.71
C SER A 242 -7.39 -6.93 6.17
N VAL A 243 -6.19 -7.48 6.08
CA VAL A 243 -4.93 -6.75 6.27
C VAL A 243 -4.05 -6.91 5.03
N LYS A 244 -3.65 -5.80 4.41
CA LYS A 244 -2.67 -5.81 3.33
C LYS A 244 -1.29 -5.45 3.85
N ILE A 245 -0.28 -6.18 3.42
CA ILE A 245 1.13 -5.90 3.63
C ILE A 245 1.68 -5.46 2.27
N ASP A 246 1.97 -4.17 2.14
CA ASP A 246 2.51 -3.56 0.95
C ASP A 246 4.03 -3.40 1.13
N LEU A 247 4.79 -4.25 0.43
CA LEU A 247 6.24 -4.25 0.35
C LEU A 247 6.73 -3.68 -0.99
N SER A 248 5.88 -2.98 -1.75
CA SER A 248 6.21 -2.48 -3.09
C SER A 248 7.42 -1.55 -3.09
N ASP A 249 7.57 -0.79 -2.00
CA ASP A 249 8.55 0.28 -1.82
C ASP A 249 9.52 -0.02 -0.67
N SER A 250 9.46 -1.23 -0.10
CA SER A 250 10.33 -1.65 1.00
C SER A 250 11.79 -1.79 0.54
N LEU A 251 12.72 -1.40 1.40
CA LEU A 251 14.15 -1.65 1.30
C LEU A 251 14.51 -3.07 1.75
N PHE A 252 13.84 -3.56 2.79
CA PHE A 252 14.22 -4.80 3.48
C PHE A 252 13.35 -6.01 3.12
N TRP A 253 12.49 -5.92 2.09
CA TRP A 253 11.60 -7.02 1.72
C TRP A 253 12.33 -8.34 1.46
N LYS A 254 13.61 -8.30 1.04
CA LYS A 254 14.45 -9.50 0.85
C LYS A 254 14.82 -10.20 2.16
N ILE A 255 14.93 -9.44 3.24
CA ILE A 255 15.40 -9.92 4.54
C ILE A 255 14.29 -10.71 5.23
N GLY A 256 14.48 -12.03 5.28
CA GLY A 256 13.53 -12.99 5.82
C GLY A 256 12.72 -13.74 4.75
N PHE A 257 12.49 -13.14 3.58
CA PHE A 257 11.73 -13.76 2.49
C PHE A 257 12.63 -14.45 1.45
N ASP A 258 13.79 -13.87 1.12
CA ASP A 258 14.74 -14.36 0.11
C ASP A 258 16.06 -14.80 0.78
N GLU A 259 16.64 -13.98 1.65
CA GLU A 259 17.94 -14.27 2.27
C GLU A 259 17.81 -15.05 3.58
N GLU A 260 18.56 -16.15 3.74
CA GLU A 260 18.71 -16.90 5.01
C GLU A 260 19.45 -16.08 6.11
N LYS A 261 19.89 -14.86 5.78
CA LYS A 261 20.59 -13.97 6.71
C LYS A 261 19.62 -12.94 7.30
N GLU A 262 19.58 -12.96 8.63
CA GLU A 262 18.90 -12.01 9.52
C GLU A 262 17.37 -12.10 9.60
N ASN A 263 16.89 -12.10 10.86
CA ASN A 263 15.50 -12.33 11.30
C ASN A 263 14.53 -11.17 10.98
N GLY A 264 14.68 -10.46 9.84
CA GLY A 264 13.94 -9.25 9.52
C GLY A 264 12.42 -9.44 9.56
N TYR A 265 11.84 -10.03 8.51
CA TYR A 265 10.40 -10.24 8.43
C TYR A 265 9.92 -11.64 8.84
N LYS A 266 10.77 -12.43 9.51
CA LYS A 266 10.40 -13.79 9.97
C LYS A 266 9.11 -13.82 10.79
N ASN A 267 8.92 -12.82 11.65
CA ASN A 267 7.77 -12.72 12.55
C ASN A 267 6.62 -11.87 12.00
N LEU A 268 6.71 -11.41 10.73
CA LEU A 268 5.82 -10.40 10.18
C LEU A 268 4.35 -10.82 10.28
N ILE A 269 4.01 -12.01 9.77
CA ILE A 269 2.62 -12.49 9.74
C ILE A 269 2.08 -12.73 11.14
N ALA A 270 2.89 -13.31 12.03
CA ALA A 270 2.51 -13.53 13.42
C ALA A 270 2.24 -12.19 14.13
N ASN A 271 3.16 -11.23 14.05
CA ASN A 271 2.99 -9.91 14.65
C ASN A 271 1.81 -9.13 14.06
N VAL A 272 1.58 -9.24 12.74
CA VAL A 272 0.42 -8.65 12.07
C VAL A 272 -0.88 -9.23 12.62
N ARG A 273 -1.04 -10.55 12.73
CA ARG A 273 -2.27 -11.15 13.27
C ARG A 273 -2.46 -10.86 14.76
N ARG A 274 -1.36 -10.77 15.52
CA ARG A 274 -1.42 -10.38 16.93
C ARG A 274 -1.89 -8.94 17.08
N MET A 275 -1.44 -8.02 16.23
CA MET A 275 -1.87 -6.62 16.31
C MET A 275 -3.23 -6.35 15.67
N PHE A 276 -3.51 -7.03 14.55
CA PHE A 276 -4.71 -6.89 13.75
C PHE A 276 -5.33 -8.28 13.55
N PRO A 277 -6.20 -8.73 14.48
CA PRO A 277 -6.87 -10.02 14.34
C PRO A 277 -7.62 -10.10 13.01
N THR A 278 -7.18 -10.99 12.12
CA THR A 278 -7.73 -11.16 10.77
C THR A 278 -7.64 -12.62 10.33
N GLU A 279 -8.52 -12.98 9.41
CA GLU A 279 -8.51 -14.25 8.68
C GLU A 279 -8.00 -14.07 7.24
N ASN A 280 -7.88 -12.82 6.76
CA ASN A 280 -7.45 -12.51 5.39
C ASN A 280 -6.24 -11.58 5.42
N ILE A 281 -5.12 -12.05 4.85
CA ILE A 281 -3.90 -11.26 4.63
C ILE A 281 -3.57 -11.24 3.15
N SER A 282 -3.20 -10.09 2.60
CA SER A 282 -2.63 -10.00 1.25
C SER A 282 -1.24 -9.39 1.30
N ILE A 283 -0.26 -9.96 0.58
CA ILE A 283 1.11 -9.47 0.51
C ILE A 283 1.39 -9.03 -0.92
N GLU A 284 1.80 -7.79 -1.11
CA GLU A 284 2.24 -7.25 -2.40
C GLU A 284 3.74 -6.99 -2.34
N PHE A 285 4.52 -7.75 -3.11
CA PHE A 285 5.94 -7.48 -3.27
C PHE A 285 6.19 -6.39 -4.30
N SER A 286 7.38 -5.80 -4.28
CA SER A 286 7.82 -4.90 -5.36
C SER A 286 7.80 -5.64 -6.70
N HIS A 287 7.51 -4.94 -7.79
CA HIS A 287 7.66 -5.45 -9.16
C HIS A 287 8.81 -4.75 -9.90
N TRP A 288 9.44 -3.75 -9.27
CA TRP A 288 10.49 -2.92 -9.87
C TRP A 288 11.82 -3.01 -9.11
N ARG A 289 11.80 -3.13 -7.77
CA ARG A 289 12.98 -3.53 -6.97
C ARG A 289 13.16 -5.04 -6.89
N ASN A 290 12.11 -5.78 -7.20
CA ASN A 290 12.09 -7.21 -6.97
C ASN A 290 12.79 -7.97 -8.08
N ARG A 291 13.86 -8.65 -7.67
CA ARG A 291 14.63 -9.58 -8.47
C ARG A 291 14.87 -10.78 -7.58
N TRP A 292 13.84 -11.62 -7.46
CA TRP A 292 14.00 -12.95 -6.86
C TRP A 292 15.01 -13.71 -7.71
N ASN A 293 16.16 -14.01 -7.12
CA ASN A 293 17.20 -14.78 -7.79
C ASN A 293 17.11 -16.29 -7.46
N GLN A 294 16.13 -16.69 -6.63
CA GLN A 294 15.94 -18.06 -6.17
C GLN A 294 14.79 -18.77 -6.89
N SER A 295 14.76 -20.09 -6.81
CA SER A 295 13.66 -20.89 -7.37
C SER A 295 12.36 -20.65 -6.59
N PHE A 296 11.23 -20.98 -7.20
CA PHE A 296 9.94 -20.88 -6.54
C PHE A 296 9.86 -21.73 -5.29
N GLU A 297 10.41 -22.94 -5.35
CA GLU A 297 10.32 -23.92 -4.29
C GLU A 297 10.95 -23.35 -3.03
N LYS A 298 12.12 -22.71 -3.17
CA LYS A 298 12.80 -22.03 -2.07
C LYS A 298 12.03 -20.79 -1.59
N MET A 299 11.52 -19.95 -2.50
CA MET A 299 10.66 -18.81 -2.15
C MET A 299 9.42 -19.25 -1.36
N ARG A 300 8.73 -20.29 -1.85
CA ARG A 300 7.55 -20.89 -1.23
C ARG A 300 7.90 -21.39 0.16
N GLU A 301 8.97 -22.17 0.32
CA GLU A 301 9.41 -22.66 1.62
C GLU A 301 9.71 -21.53 2.62
N ASN A 302 10.42 -20.49 2.20
CA ASN A 302 10.71 -19.32 3.04
C ASN A 302 9.42 -18.61 3.49
N ILE A 303 8.52 -18.33 2.55
CA ILE A 303 7.24 -17.68 2.84
C ILE A 303 6.39 -18.55 3.77
N MET A 304 6.35 -19.86 3.55
CA MET A 304 5.64 -20.79 4.43
C MET A 304 6.22 -20.78 5.84
N GLY A 305 7.56 -20.66 5.96
CA GLY A 305 8.25 -20.44 7.23
C GLY A 305 7.74 -19.19 7.97
N ILE A 306 7.56 -18.08 7.27
CA ILE A 306 7.05 -16.83 7.84
C ILE A 306 5.56 -16.94 8.22
N VAL A 307 4.74 -17.50 7.31
CA VAL A 307 3.28 -17.62 7.51
C VAL A 307 2.99 -18.48 8.73
N PHE A 308 3.67 -19.62 8.86
CA PHE A 308 3.45 -20.59 9.93
C PHE A 308 4.45 -20.45 11.09
N GLU A 309 5.10 -19.30 11.27
CA GLU A 309 6.00 -19.06 12.41
C GLU A 309 5.24 -19.22 13.75
N GLU A 310 4.02 -18.66 13.83
CA GLU A 310 3.06 -18.93 14.90
C GLU A 310 1.93 -19.81 14.34
N GLU A 311 2.20 -21.10 14.07
CA GLU A 311 1.26 -22.18 13.71
C GLU A 311 -0.21 -21.71 13.53
N GLN A 312 -0.49 -21.12 12.36
CA GLN A 312 -1.71 -20.33 12.13
C GLN A 312 -2.90 -21.23 11.77
N ARG A 313 -4.09 -20.85 12.26
CA ARG A 313 -5.37 -21.44 11.85
C ARG A 313 -6.32 -20.40 11.28
N ASN A 314 -7.26 -20.85 10.44
CA ASN A 314 -8.28 -20.02 9.78
C ASN A 314 -7.64 -18.79 9.10
N LEU A 315 -6.70 -19.05 8.20
CA LEU A 315 -5.93 -17.99 7.56
C LEU A 315 -5.90 -18.18 6.05
N ARG A 316 -6.35 -17.15 5.35
CA ARG A 316 -6.13 -16.98 3.93
C ARG A 316 -5.01 -15.96 3.71
N VAL A 317 -4.00 -16.34 2.93
CA VAL A 317 -2.92 -15.45 2.50
C VAL A 317 -2.88 -15.39 0.97
N ASP A 318 -3.06 -14.21 0.40
CA ASP A 318 -2.93 -13.96 -1.04
C ASP A 318 -1.61 -13.20 -1.29
N ILE A 319 -0.73 -13.69 -2.16
CA ILE A 319 0.64 -13.21 -2.32
C ILE A 319 0.90 -12.89 -3.78
N GLN A 320 1.28 -11.64 -4.09
CA GLN A 320 1.65 -11.23 -5.45
C GLN A 320 3.17 -11.24 -5.63
N CYS A 321 3.67 -12.10 -6.52
CA CYS A 321 5.10 -12.33 -6.76
C CYS A 321 5.52 -12.05 -8.21
N PHE A 322 6.75 -11.57 -8.38
CA PHE A 322 7.31 -11.15 -9.67
C PHE A 322 8.70 -11.78 -9.92
N PRO A 323 8.79 -13.09 -10.26
CA PRO A 323 10.06 -13.78 -10.49
C PRO A 323 10.77 -13.37 -11.80
N LEU A 324 12.09 -13.56 -11.86
CA LEU A 324 12.94 -13.22 -13.02
C LEU A 324 12.93 -14.25 -14.16
N SER A 325 12.74 -15.53 -13.87
CA SER A 325 12.81 -16.62 -14.84
C SER A 325 11.42 -17.07 -15.30
N THR A 326 11.35 -17.61 -16.52
CA THR A 326 10.16 -18.29 -17.04
C THR A 326 9.78 -19.44 -16.12
N PHE A 327 8.57 -19.33 -15.62
CA PHE A 327 8.16 -20.02 -14.41
C PHE A 327 7.27 -21.20 -14.78
N SER A 328 7.66 -22.40 -14.35
CA SER A 328 6.78 -23.57 -14.37
C SER A 328 6.89 -24.23 -13.01
N PRO A 329 5.97 -23.98 -12.06
CA PRO A 329 6.01 -24.64 -10.78
C PRO A 329 5.90 -26.14 -11.04
N GLU A 330 6.72 -26.95 -10.38
CA GLU A 330 6.60 -28.40 -10.50
C GLU A 330 5.16 -28.81 -10.14
N HIS A 331 4.53 -29.55 -11.05
CA HIS A 331 3.17 -30.04 -10.88
C HIS A 331 3.14 -31.19 -9.85
N SER A 332 3.32 -30.86 -8.58
CA SER A 332 2.88 -31.73 -7.50
C SER A 332 1.42 -31.41 -7.18
N SER A 333 0.62 -32.44 -6.88
CA SER A 333 -0.74 -32.31 -6.33
C SER A 333 -0.74 -32.11 -4.81
N GLN A 334 0.40 -32.35 -4.16
CA GLN A 334 0.55 -32.22 -2.72
C GLN A 334 1.86 -31.53 -2.33
N PHE A 335 1.80 -30.74 -1.27
CA PHE A 335 2.97 -30.13 -0.65
C PHE A 335 2.94 -30.36 0.86
N HIS A 336 4.06 -30.84 1.40
CA HIS A 336 4.20 -31.08 2.83
C HIS A 336 5.10 -30.02 3.43
N PHE A 337 4.65 -29.39 4.51
CA PHE A 337 5.44 -28.41 5.25
C PHE A 337 5.22 -28.60 6.75
N ARG A 338 6.28 -28.97 7.48
CA ARG A 338 6.19 -29.37 8.89
C ARG A 338 5.11 -30.43 9.08
N CYS A 339 4.09 -30.14 9.89
CA CYS A 339 2.95 -31.04 10.14
C CYS A 339 1.76 -30.81 9.19
N HIS A 340 1.86 -29.89 8.24
CA HIS A 340 0.81 -29.54 7.31
C HIS A 340 0.93 -30.31 5.99
N GLN A 341 -0.21 -30.78 5.49
CA GLN A 341 -0.36 -31.34 4.15
C GLN A 341 -1.28 -30.42 3.35
N PHE A 342 -0.76 -29.87 2.27
CA PHE A 342 -1.49 -28.96 1.38
C PHE A 342 -1.85 -29.67 0.09
N GLU A 343 -3.09 -29.52 -0.33
CA GLU A 343 -3.51 -29.79 -1.71
C GLU A 343 -3.17 -28.59 -2.59
N THR A 344 -2.56 -28.86 -3.75
CA THR A 344 -2.02 -27.82 -4.63
C THR A 344 -2.71 -27.83 -5.98
N SER A 345 -3.02 -26.64 -6.51
CA SER A 345 -3.64 -26.48 -7.82
C SER A 345 -3.13 -25.22 -8.52
N ILE A 346 -3.15 -25.23 -9.86
CA ILE A 346 -2.77 -24.08 -10.69
C ILE A 346 -3.99 -23.62 -11.47
N GLN A 347 -4.22 -22.31 -11.46
CA GLN A 347 -5.33 -21.64 -12.13
C GLN A 347 -4.79 -20.41 -12.86
N ASP A 348 -5.47 -19.94 -13.89
CA ASP A 348 -5.13 -18.66 -14.52
C ASP A 348 -5.38 -17.51 -13.54
N SER A 349 -4.42 -16.61 -13.37
CA SER A 349 -4.64 -15.43 -12.53
C SER A 349 -5.66 -14.53 -13.21
N HIS A 350 -6.58 -13.98 -12.42
CA HIS A 350 -7.61 -13.07 -12.90
C HIS A 350 -7.15 -11.61 -12.84
N GLU A 351 -5.99 -11.35 -12.24
CA GLU A 351 -5.49 -10.00 -12.00
C GLU A 351 -4.54 -9.56 -13.12
N ILE A 352 -4.79 -8.36 -13.63
CA ILE A 352 -3.92 -7.67 -14.59
C ILE A 352 -3.15 -6.63 -13.81
N ILE A 353 -1.84 -6.80 -13.71
CA ILE A 353 -0.98 -5.78 -13.12
C ILE A 353 -0.49 -4.86 -14.23
N HIS A 354 -0.69 -3.56 -14.02
CA HIS A 354 -0.13 -2.51 -14.87
C HIS A 354 1.23 -2.11 -14.33
N ARG A 355 2.29 -2.69 -14.88
CA ARG A 355 3.66 -2.24 -14.60
C ARG A 355 3.85 -0.86 -15.22
N ARG A 356 4.45 0.05 -14.47
CA ARG A 356 4.93 1.33 -15.00
C ARG A 356 6.42 1.18 -15.28
N ARG A 357 6.79 0.99 -16.55
CA ARG A 357 8.18 1.03 -16.98
C ARG A 357 8.51 2.45 -17.42
N LEU A 358 9.56 3.04 -16.86
CA LEU A 358 10.06 4.31 -17.35
C LEU A 358 10.98 4.03 -18.54
N GLU A 359 10.52 4.34 -19.74
CA GLU A 359 11.35 4.36 -20.95
C GLU A 359 11.29 5.76 -21.55
N ASN A 360 12.44 6.34 -21.88
CA ASN A 360 12.52 7.68 -22.48
C ASN A 360 11.69 8.75 -21.75
N ASN A 361 11.70 8.73 -20.40
CA ASN A 361 10.91 9.61 -19.53
C ASN A 361 9.37 9.44 -19.63
N GLN A 362 8.87 8.37 -20.25
CA GLN A 362 7.46 8.04 -20.31
C GLN A 362 7.15 6.76 -19.52
N PHE A 363 6.01 6.76 -18.82
CA PHE A 363 5.51 5.57 -18.13
C PHE A 363 4.72 4.68 -19.09
N ILE A 364 5.31 3.57 -19.50
CA ILE A 364 4.63 2.53 -20.28
C ILE A 364 3.84 1.64 -19.33
N LYS A 365 2.54 1.46 -19.62
CA LYS A 365 1.68 0.49 -18.95
C LYS A 365 1.83 -0.87 -19.63
N GLU A 366 2.53 -1.81 -19.00
CA GLU A 366 2.56 -3.20 -19.46
C GLU A 366 1.51 -4.02 -18.72
N LYS A 367 0.77 -4.88 -19.44
CA LYS A 367 -0.19 -5.84 -18.86
C LYS A 367 0.54 -7.14 -18.53
N TRP A 368 0.60 -7.49 -17.26
CA TRP A 368 1.13 -8.78 -16.82
C TRP A 368 -0.03 -9.76 -16.60
N ILE A 369 0.07 -10.96 -17.19
CA ILE A 369 -0.89 -12.06 -17.00
C ILE A 369 -0.20 -13.08 -16.11
N GLY A 370 -0.71 -13.26 -14.89
CA GLY A 370 -0.14 -14.22 -13.94
C GLY A 370 -0.80 -15.59 -13.99
N LYS A 371 -0.22 -16.54 -13.24
CA LYS A 371 -0.86 -17.79 -12.84
C LYS A 371 -0.99 -17.83 -11.33
N ARG A 372 -2.10 -18.37 -10.83
CA ARG A 372 -2.32 -18.61 -9.41
C ARG A 372 -1.93 -20.03 -9.04
N TYR A 373 -0.94 -20.17 -8.16
CA TYR A 373 -0.63 -21.42 -7.47
C TYR A 373 -1.33 -21.40 -6.11
N LYS A 374 -2.37 -22.22 -5.95
CA LYS A 374 -3.21 -22.29 -4.76
C LYS A 374 -2.85 -23.51 -3.93
N MET A 375 -2.70 -23.31 -2.62
CA MET A 375 -2.39 -24.32 -1.61
C MET A 375 -3.49 -24.32 -0.55
N VAL A 376 -4.07 -25.48 -0.25
CA VAL A 376 -5.16 -25.61 0.73
C VAL A 376 -4.81 -26.66 1.77
N ASP A 377 -4.83 -26.26 3.04
CA ASP A 377 -4.79 -27.17 4.19
C ASP A 377 -6.19 -27.18 4.82
N GLU A 378 -6.95 -28.24 4.56
CA GLU A 378 -8.30 -28.42 5.11
C GLU A 378 -8.28 -28.61 6.62
N GLY A 379 -7.25 -29.26 7.17
CA GLY A 379 -7.13 -29.56 8.59
C GLY A 379 -7.05 -28.30 9.46
N ASN A 380 -6.31 -27.29 9.02
CA ASN A 380 -6.20 -26.00 9.73
C ASN A 380 -7.06 -24.88 9.13
N ARG A 381 -7.84 -25.19 8.08
CA ARG A 381 -8.63 -24.22 7.29
C ARG A 381 -7.77 -23.05 6.82
N CYS A 382 -6.61 -23.38 6.25
CA CYS A 382 -5.67 -22.39 5.72
C CYS A 382 -5.63 -22.46 4.19
N THR A 383 -5.53 -21.30 3.55
CA THR A 383 -5.40 -21.19 2.09
C THR A 383 -4.32 -20.19 1.75
N ILE A 384 -3.31 -20.62 1.00
CA ILE A 384 -2.22 -19.77 0.54
C ILE A 384 -2.29 -19.69 -0.99
N ASN A 385 -2.44 -18.50 -1.53
CA ASN A 385 -2.46 -18.25 -2.96
C ASN A 385 -1.20 -17.47 -3.34
N PHE A 386 -0.45 -17.98 -4.30
CA PHE A 386 0.65 -17.27 -4.95
C PHE A 386 0.18 -16.85 -6.34
N ASP A 387 0.01 -15.55 -6.55
CA ASP A 387 -0.23 -14.93 -7.84
C ASP A 387 1.12 -14.55 -8.46
N ILE A 388 1.53 -15.32 -9.45
CA ILE A 388 2.88 -15.31 -10.00
C ILE A 388 2.82 -14.69 -11.38
N TYR A 389 3.51 -13.57 -11.54
CA TYR A 389 3.53 -12.83 -12.79
C TYR A 389 4.94 -12.89 -13.40
N SER A 390 5.07 -13.59 -14.52
CA SER A 390 6.30 -13.70 -15.31
C SER A 390 6.15 -12.98 -16.64
N THR A 391 7.25 -12.41 -17.15
CA THR A 391 7.33 -11.82 -18.51
C THR A 391 7.57 -12.86 -19.59
#